data_AF-A0A7T1AL99-F1
#
_entry.id   AF-A0A7T1AL99-F1
#
_cell.length_a   1.000
_cell.length_b   1.000
_cell.length_c   1.000
_cell.angle_alpha   90.00
_cell.angle_beta   90.00
_cell.angle_gamma   90.00
#
_symmetry.space_group_name_H-M   'P 1'
#
loop_
_entity.id
_entity.type
_entity.pdbx_description
1 polymer ?
#
loop_
_entity_poly.entity_id
_entity_poly.type
_entity_poly.pdbx_seq_one_letter_code
_entity_poly.pdbx_strand_id
1 'polypeptide(L)'
;MINMMLKKLIYIIFTVFGFLFIAFGCSQAKIPIKTFDHDQIFINIYHDSLEMADNNNVLIDRYLMEPWIIVDGCLYSDEKVVFVILGREGEIRGERLACYKYEGGKFQEKWIDNNRQLNPWKILMCDVEGDGRPEVAVGVWKKAQFHPVFDNRLFIYAWEKGMIFPKWLGSRLSSPFLDFNFWDSNHDGLTELIALEYQKDGLKRIMAYEWTGFGFRGIAILGKNLLINSIAEFCFEGRDFNEIQ
;
A
#
# COMPACT_ATOMS: atom_id res chain seq x y z
N MET A 1 3.86 -22.48 63.75
CA MET A 1 2.55 -22.15 63.13
C MET A 1 2.60 -20.93 62.21
N ILE A 2 3.35 -19.88 62.54
CA ILE A 2 3.48 -18.63 61.74
C ILE A 2 4.09 -18.85 60.34
N ASN A 3 5.01 -19.80 60.19
CA ASN A 3 5.71 -20.04 58.91
C ASN A 3 4.83 -20.71 57.81
N MET A 4 3.74 -21.39 58.19
CA MET A 4 2.77 -21.97 57.24
C MET A 4 1.77 -20.94 56.70
N MET A 5 1.38 -19.97 57.54
CA MET A 5 0.49 -18.86 57.16
C MET A 5 1.16 -17.94 56.12
N LEU A 6 2.44 -17.63 56.31
CA LEU A 6 3.19 -16.74 55.41
C LEU A 6 3.39 -17.37 54.02
N LYS A 7 3.65 -18.68 53.95
CA LYS A 7 3.77 -19.41 52.67
C LYS A 7 2.45 -19.47 51.89
N LYS A 8 1.31 -19.65 52.58
CA LYS A 8 -0.01 -19.62 51.92
C LYS A 8 -0.38 -18.23 51.40
N LEU A 9 -0.03 -17.16 52.14
CA LEU A 9 -0.29 -15.79 51.72
C LEU A 9 0.54 -15.39 50.49
N ILE A 10 1.82 -15.78 50.44
CA ILE A 10 2.71 -15.54 49.30
C ILE A 10 2.22 -16.30 48.06
N TYR A 11 1.77 -17.55 48.22
CA TYR A 11 1.24 -18.34 47.11
C TYR A 11 -0.03 -17.71 46.54
N ILE A 12 -0.98 -17.28 47.39
CA ILE A 12 -2.22 -16.62 46.95
C ILE A 12 -1.93 -15.30 46.23
N ILE A 13 -0.97 -14.49 46.69
CA ILE A 13 -0.58 -13.24 46.02
C ILE A 13 0.01 -13.53 44.62
N PHE A 14 0.84 -14.56 44.48
CA PHE A 14 1.39 -14.96 43.17
C PHE A 14 0.33 -15.53 42.23
N THR A 15 -0.64 -16.31 42.73
CA THR A 15 -1.73 -16.84 41.89
C THR A 15 -2.68 -15.73 41.44
N VAL A 16 -2.97 -14.75 42.30
CA VAL A 16 -3.82 -13.60 41.96
C VAL A 16 -3.10 -12.64 41.00
N PHE A 17 -1.81 -12.36 41.17
CA PHE A 17 -1.04 -11.57 40.21
C PHE A 17 -0.79 -12.30 38.89
N GLY A 18 -0.58 -13.61 38.92
CA GLY A 18 -0.48 -14.44 37.72
C GLY A 18 -1.78 -14.47 36.91
N PHE A 19 -2.94 -14.48 37.57
CA PHE A 19 -4.24 -14.35 36.90
C PHE A 19 -4.56 -12.91 36.46
N LEU A 20 -4.12 -11.88 37.21
CA LEU A 20 -4.30 -10.48 36.79
C LEU A 20 -3.47 -10.13 35.55
N PHE A 21 -2.28 -10.73 35.39
CA PHE A 21 -1.45 -10.55 34.19
C PHE A 21 -2.01 -11.28 32.96
N ILE A 22 -2.80 -12.35 33.14
CA ILE A 22 -3.49 -13.03 32.03
C ILE A 22 -4.76 -12.26 31.61
N ALA A 23 -5.37 -11.50 32.53
CA ALA A 23 -6.59 -10.74 32.25
C ALA A 23 -6.35 -9.34 31.65
N PHE A 24 -5.17 -8.75 31.84
CA PHE A 24 -4.73 -7.56 31.12
C PHE A 24 -3.79 -7.96 29.98
N GLY A 25 -4.34 -8.70 29.01
CA GLY A 25 -3.83 -8.64 27.66
C GLY A 25 -3.95 -7.19 27.21
N CYS A 26 -2.87 -6.42 27.35
CA CYS A 26 -2.77 -5.12 26.72
C CYS A 26 -2.87 -5.40 25.21
N SER A 27 -4.08 -5.29 24.66
CA SER A 27 -4.30 -5.40 23.23
C SER A 27 -3.45 -4.31 22.62
N GLN A 28 -2.34 -4.73 22.02
CA GLN A 28 -1.47 -3.80 21.32
C GLN A 28 -2.33 -3.15 20.24
N ALA A 29 -2.41 -1.82 20.28
CA ALA A 29 -3.20 -1.08 19.30
C ALA A 29 -2.74 -1.52 17.91
N LYS A 30 -3.67 -2.08 17.15
CA LYS A 30 -3.39 -2.57 15.81
C LYS A 30 -2.98 -1.37 14.96
N ILE A 31 -1.87 -1.47 14.25
CA ILE A 31 -1.37 -0.39 13.40
C ILE A 31 -1.90 -0.63 11.98
N PRO A 32 -2.64 0.31 11.38
CA PRO A 32 -3.08 0.18 10.01
C PRO A 32 -1.90 0.24 9.05
N ILE A 33 -1.97 -0.52 7.96
CA ILE A 33 -1.05 -0.43 6.82
C ILE A 33 -1.15 0.98 6.22
N LYS A 34 -2.38 1.45 6.02
CA LYS A 34 -2.70 2.80 5.53
C LYS A 34 -3.99 3.31 6.18
N THR A 35 -4.02 4.61 6.42
CA THR A 35 -5.19 5.33 6.88
C THR A 35 -5.48 6.46 5.89
N PHE A 36 -6.74 6.61 5.53
CA PHE A 36 -7.23 7.69 4.68
C PHE A 36 -8.31 8.47 5.43
N ASP A 37 -8.23 9.79 5.37
CA ASP A 37 -9.25 10.71 5.87
C ASP A 37 -10.01 11.28 4.66
N HIS A 38 -11.32 11.13 4.66
CA HIS A 38 -12.20 11.72 3.65
C HIS A 38 -13.59 11.93 4.23
N ASP A 39 -14.23 13.07 3.99
CA ASP A 39 -15.62 13.33 4.38
C ASP A 39 -15.96 12.99 5.85
N GLN A 40 -15.07 13.35 6.78
CA GLN A 40 -15.25 13.10 8.22
C GLN A 40 -15.27 11.62 8.63
N ILE A 41 -14.76 10.75 7.77
CA ILE A 41 -14.56 9.33 8.06
C ILE A 41 -13.10 8.95 7.83
N PHE A 42 -12.63 8.04 8.68
CA PHE A 42 -11.35 7.36 8.51
C PHE A 42 -11.57 5.99 7.92
N ILE A 43 -10.90 5.71 6.80
CA ILE A 43 -10.77 4.37 6.25
C ILE A 43 -9.40 3.83 6.65
N ASN A 44 -9.41 2.81 7.50
CA ASN A 44 -8.22 2.12 7.98
C ASN A 44 -8.09 0.76 7.31
N ILE A 45 -6.94 0.54 6.68
CA ILE A 45 -6.59 -0.73 6.04
C ILE A 45 -5.64 -1.47 6.96
N TYR A 46 -6.06 -2.62 7.46
CA TYR A 46 -5.24 -3.52 8.26
C TYR A 46 -4.94 -4.81 7.52
N HIS A 47 -3.96 -5.58 7.99
CA HIS A 47 -3.63 -6.86 7.39
C HIS A 47 -4.80 -7.85 7.35
N ASP A 48 -5.75 -7.81 8.29
CA ASP A 48 -6.87 -8.76 8.34
C ASP A 48 -8.26 -8.10 8.10
N SER A 49 -8.32 -6.78 7.94
CA SER A 49 -9.60 -6.06 7.91
C SER A 49 -9.55 -4.71 7.19
N LEU A 50 -10.69 -4.30 6.66
CA LEU A 50 -11.00 -2.90 6.38
C LEU A 50 -11.89 -2.36 7.50
N GLU A 51 -11.58 -1.18 8.00
CA GLU A 51 -12.35 -0.53 9.05
C GLU A 51 -12.70 0.90 8.66
N MET A 52 -13.94 1.28 8.93
CA MET A 52 -14.45 2.62 8.76
C MET A 52 -14.74 3.18 10.15
N ALA A 53 -14.24 4.37 10.46
CA ALA A 53 -14.52 5.07 11.71
C ALA A 53 -14.93 6.52 11.43
N ASP A 54 -15.64 7.13 12.37
CA ASP A 54 -15.93 8.58 12.32
C ASP A 54 -14.74 9.42 12.83
N ASN A 55 -14.87 10.75 12.78
CA ASN A 55 -13.87 11.69 13.29
C ASN A 55 -13.51 11.56 14.77
N ASN A 56 -14.35 10.89 15.57
CA ASN A 56 -14.08 10.61 16.99
C ASN A 56 -13.42 9.22 17.18
N ASN A 57 -13.00 8.57 16.09
CA ASN A 57 -12.48 7.21 16.05
C ASN A 57 -13.50 6.15 16.52
N VAL A 58 -14.80 6.43 16.41
CA VAL A 58 -15.85 5.44 16.68
C VAL A 58 -15.99 4.55 15.44
N LEU A 59 -15.80 3.25 15.62
CA LEU A 59 -15.94 2.25 14.55
C LEU A 59 -17.39 2.25 14.01
N ILE A 60 -17.53 2.53 12.72
CA ILE A 60 -18.79 2.49 11.96
C ILE A 60 -19.00 1.08 11.40
N ASP A 61 -17.98 0.53 10.73
CA ASP A 61 -18.04 -0.81 10.13
C ASP A 61 -16.66 -1.47 10.08
N ARG A 62 -16.67 -2.80 10.06
CA ARG A 62 -15.49 -3.64 9.88
C ARG A 62 -15.79 -4.77 8.91
N TYR A 63 -15.01 -4.84 7.84
CA TYR A 63 -15.00 -5.98 6.93
C TYR A 63 -13.79 -6.86 7.22
N LEU A 64 -14.03 -8.08 7.68
CA LEU A 64 -12.96 -9.07 7.88
C LEU A 64 -12.54 -9.69 6.55
N MET A 65 -11.24 -9.86 6.34
CA MET A 65 -10.67 -10.32 5.07
C MET A 65 -10.44 -11.83 5.03
N GLU A 66 -11.28 -12.65 5.66
CA GLU A 66 -11.07 -14.10 5.67
C GLU A 66 -11.34 -14.74 4.29
N PRO A 67 -10.52 -15.70 3.80
CA PRO A 67 -9.31 -16.28 4.40
C PRO A 67 -8.00 -15.58 3.97
N TRP A 68 -8.07 -14.35 3.48
CA TRP A 68 -6.97 -13.57 2.96
C TRP A 68 -6.31 -12.68 4.01
N ILE A 69 -5.16 -12.12 3.64
CA ILE A 69 -4.64 -10.90 4.26
C ILE A 69 -4.61 -9.78 3.22
N ILE A 70 -4.62 -8.53 3.68
CA ILE A 70 -4.30 -7.37 2.86
C ILE A 70 -2.79 -7.14 2.92
N VAL A 71 -2.18 -7.08 1.73
CA VAL A 71 -0.76 -6.76 1.52
C VAL A 71 -0.57 -5.26 1.40
N ASP A 72 -1.43 -4.60 0.62
CA ASP A 72 -1.45 -3.15 0.43
C ASP A 72 -2.84 -2.71 -0.04
N GLY A 73 -3.14 -1.41 0.03
CA GLY A 73 -4.40 -0.86 -0.48
C GLY A 73 -4.32 0.62 -0.86
N CYS A 74 -5.32 1.10 -1.59
CA CYS A 74 -5.49 2.53 -1.88
C CYS A 74 -6.98 2.91 -1.90
N LEU A 75 -7.24 4.20 -1.72
CA LEU A 75 -8.58 4.76 -1.68
C LEU A 75 -8.82 5.60 -2.93
N TYR A 76 -9.93 5.35 -3.63
CA TYR A 76 -10.54 6.31 -4.53
C TYR A 76 -11.77 6.92 -3.84
N SER A 77 -11.58 8.10 -3.25
CA SER A 77 -12.55 8.79 -2.40
C SER A 77 -13.85 9.13 -3.12
N ASP A 78 -13.75 9.69 -4.32
CA ASP A 78 -14.89 10.27 -5.04
C ASP A 78 -15.92 9.19 -5.42
N GLU A 79 -15.43 7.99 -5.74
CA GLU A 79 -16.25 6.80 -6.03
C GLU A 79 -16.54 5.94 -4.79
N LYS A 80 -15.97 6.31 -3.63
CA LYS A 80 -16.04 5.58 -2.36
C LYS A 80 -15.62 4.12 -2.49
N VAL A 81 -14.47 3.91 -3.12
CA VAL A 81 -13.89 2.60 -3.38
C VAL A 81 -12.54 2.44 -2.71
N VAL A 82 -12.32 1.28 -2.12
CA VAL A 82 -11.02 0.81 -1.65
C VAL A 82 -10.56 -0.32 -2.56
N PHE A 83 -9.39 -0.15 -3.17
CA PHE A 83 -8.68 -1.23 -3.82
C PHE A 83 -7.70 -1.85 -2.85
N VAL A 84 -7.63 -3.18 -2.85
CA VAL A 84 -6.67 -3.91 -2.02
C VAL A 84 -5.96 -4.99 -2.82
N ILE A 85 -4.75 -5.28 -2.39
CA ILE A 85 -4.02 -6.47 -2.78
C ILE A 85 -4.27 -7.53 -1.71
N LEU A 86 -4.89 -8.63 -2.09
CA LEU A 86 -5.10 -9.78 -1.22
C LEU A 86 -3.97 -10.79 -1.38
N GLY A 87 -3.47 -11.32 -0.27
CA GLY A 87 -2.39 -12.30 -0.21
C GLY A 87 -2.61 -13.35 0.87
N ARG A 88 -1.53 -14.06 1.21
CA ARG A 88 -1.50 -15.02 2.31
C ARG A 88 -0.51 -14.58 3.36
N GLU A 89 -0.77 -14.96 4.60
CA GLU A 89 0.13 -14.67 5.70
C GLU A 89 1.53 -15.25 5.46
N GLY A 90 2.55 -14.45 5.74
CA GLY A 90 3.96 -14.80 5.51
C GLY A 90 4.47 -14.55 4.08
N GLU A 91 3.60 -14.28 3.11
CA GLU A 91 4.01 -13.97 1.73
C GLU A 91 4.27 -12.47 1.55
N ILE A 92 5.39 -12.14 0.92
CA ILE A 92 5.77 -10.74 0.62
C ILE A 92 4.96 -10.13 -0.53
N ARG A 93 4.24 -10.95 -1.30
CA ARG A 93 3.44 -10.51 -2.45
C ARG A 93 2.03 -11.06 -2.31
N GLY A 94 1.08 -10.28 -2.83
CA GLY A 94 -0.29 -10.73 -2.95
C GLY A 94 -0.50 -11.66 -4.13
N GLU A 95 -1.71 -12.16 -4.20
CA GLU A 95 -2.16 -13.02 -5.28
C GLU A 95 -3.33 -12.43 -6.09
N ARG A 96 -4.11 -11.50 -5.53
CA ARG A 96 -5.31 -10.93 -6.16
C ARG A 96 -5.37 -9.43 -5.97
N LEU A 97 -5.97 -8.76 -6.93
CA LEU A 97 -6.59 -7.45 -6.72
C LEU A 97 -8.04 -7.63 -6.31
N ALA A 98 -8.53 -6.77 -5.43
CA ALA A 98 -9.93 -6.73 -5.04
C ALA A 98 -10.41 -5.29 -4.87
N CYS A 99 -11.73 -5.12 -4.97
CA CYS A 99 -12.41 -3.84 -4.86
C CYS A 99 -13.56 -3.95 -3.87
N TYR A 100 -13.58 -3.02 -2.93
CA TYR A 100 -14.63 -2.87 -1.92
C TYR A 100 -15.22 -1.47 -2.04
N LYS A 101 -16.54 -1.35 -2.08
CA LYS A 101 -17.23 -0.05 -2.00
C LYS A 101 -17.65 0.20 -0.57
N TYR A 102 -17.57 1.44 -0.12
CA TYR A 102 -18.06 1.83 1.20
C TYR A 102 -19.19 2.86 1.08
N GLU A 103 -20.41 2.46 1.44
CA GLU A 103 -21.60 3.30 1.25
C GLU A 103 -22.66 2.93 2.29
N GLY A 104 -23.41 3.93 2.77
CA GLY A 104 -24.43 3.73 3.82
C GLY A 104 -23.85 3.18 5.12
N GLY A 105 -22.58 3.52 5.43
CA GLY A 105 -21.88 3.05 6.63
C GLY A 105 -21.52 1.56 6.58
N LYS A 106 -21.38 0.97 5.39
CA LYS A 106 -20.96 -0.43 5.24
C LYS A 106 -19.99 -0.64 4.09
N PHE A 107 -19.05 -1.55 4.26
CA PHE A 107 -18.27 -2.11 3.16
C PHE A 107 -19.06 -3.18 2.41
N GLN A 108 -18.86 -3.22 1.09
CA GLN A 108 -19.41 -4.22 0.19
C GLN A 108 -18.33 -4.65 -0.80
N GLU A 109 -18.03 -5.94 -0.85
CA GLU A 109 -17.20 -6.51 -1.92
C GLU A 109 -17.88 -6.28 -3.28
N LYS A 110 -17.11 -5.81 -4.26
CA LYS A 110 -17.55 -5.66 -5.64
C LYS A 110 -16.96 -6.74 -6.52
N TRP A 111 -15.67 -6.99 -6.37
CA TRP A 111 -14.99 -8.07 -7.06
C TRP A 111 -13.67 -8.41 -6.38
N ILE A 112 -13.27 -9.67 -6.56
CA ILE A 112 -11.91 -10.15 -6.40
C ILE A 112 -11.52 -10.70 -7.77
N ASP A 113 -10.35 -10.32 -8.28
CA ASP A 113 -9.88 -10.84 -9.57
C ASP A 113 -9.65 -12.37 -9.50
N ASN A 114 -9.36 -12.98 -10.64
CA ASN A 114 -8.97 -14.39 -10.71
C ASN A 114 -7.52 -14.59 -11.19
N ASN A 115 -6.74 -13.51 -11.31
CA ASN A 115 -5.43 -13.54 -11.95
C ASN A 115 -4.30 -13.80 -10.95
N ARG A 116 -4.04 -15.09 -10.73
CA ARG A 116 -2.97 -15.61 -9.87
C ARG A 116 -1.53 -15.31 -10.31
N GLN A 117 -1.31 -14.74 -11.50
CA GLN A 117 0.02 -14.67 -12.12
C GLN A 117 0.69 -13.30 -12.00
N LEU A 118 0.00 -12.32 -11.42
CA LEU A 118 0.55 -10.96 -11.30
C LEU A 118 1.55 -10.84 -10.15
N ASN A 119 1.31 -11.53 -9.04
CA ASN A 119 2.06 -11.32 -7.78
C ASN A 119 2.15 -9.82 -7.41
N PRO A 120 1.01 -9.11 -7.27
CA PRO A 120 0.98 -7.69 -6.94
C PRO A 120 1.58 -7.44 -5.55
N TRP A 121 2.24 -6.30 -5.35
CA TRP A 121 2.93 -5.98 -4.09
C TRP A 121 2.77 -4.53 -3.62
N LYS A 122 2.31 -3.62 -4.49
CA LYS A 122 1.98 -2.25 -4.14
C LYS A 122 0.85 -1.73 -5.01
N ILE A 123 -0.06 -0.96 -4.43
CA ILE A 123 -1.18 -0.33 -5.15
C ILE A 123 -1.37 1.12 -4.69
N LEU A 124 -1.54 2.01 -5.67
CA LEU A 124 -1.68 3.45 -5.47
C LEU A 124 -2.73 4.01 -6.43
N MET A 125 -3.36 5.12 -6.04
CA MET A 125 -4.07 5.99 -6.98
C MET A 125 -3.10 7.04 -7.54
N CYS A 126 -3.26 7.39 -8.80
CA CYS A 126 -2.53 8.48 -9.43
C CYS A 126 -3.36 9.10 -10.56
N ASP A 127 -3.22 10.40 -10.81
CA ASP A 127 -3.79 11.05 -12.01
C ASP A 127 -2.63 11.36 -12.95
N VAL A 128 -2.27 10.38 -13.78
CA VAL A 128 -1.13 10.53 -14.70
C VAL A 128 -1.53 11.21 -16.01
N GLU A 129 -2.83 11.32 -16.29
CA GLU A 129 -3.34 12.03 -17.47
C GLU A 129 -3.72 13.49 -17.18
N GLY A 130 -3.90 13.85 -15.91
CA GLY A 130 -4.29 15.19 -15.50
C GLY A 130 -5.74 15.54 -15.84
N ASP A 131 -6.59 14.53 -16.01
CA ASP A 131 -8.00 14.73 -16.38
C ASP A 131 -8.94 14.76 -15.16
N GLY A 132 -8.38 14.67 -13.95
CA GLY A 132 -9.10 14.62 -12.69
C GLY A 132 -9.73 13.26 -12.39
N ARG A 133 -9.50 12.23 -13.22
CA ARG A 133 -10.00 10.86 -13.00
C ARG A 133 -8.81 9.93 -12.76
N PRO A 134 -8.47 9.66 -11.49
CA PRO A 134 -7.25 8.93 -11.19
C PRO A 134 -7.29 7.49 -11.72
N GLU A 135 -6.16 7.06 -12.26
CA GLU A 135 -5.79 5.68 -12.51
C GLU A 135 -5.43 4.91 -11.24
N VAL A 136 -5.47 3.58 -11.36
CA VAL A 136 -4.93 2.63 -10.39
C VAL A 136 -3.57 2.14 -10.88
N ALA A 137 -2.51 2.46 -10.13
CA ALA A 137 -1.18 1.95 -10.37
C ALA A 137 -0.88 0.73 -9.51
N VAL A 138 -0.40 -0.35 -10.14
CA VAL A 138 -0.10 -1.62 -9.46
C VAL A 138 1.33 -2.05 -9.76
N GLY A 139 2.13 -2.20 -8.70
CA GLY A 139 3.41 -2.89 -8.75
C GLY A 139 3.19 -4.40 -8.75
N VAL A 140 3.71 -5.09 -9.75
CA VAL A 140 3.58 -6.55 -9.92
C VAL A 140 4.95 -7.21 -10.08
N TRP A 141 5.03 -8.51 -9.79
CA TRP A 141 6.27 -9.29 -9.96
C TRP A 141 6.03 -10.46 -10.91
N LYS A 142 6.45 -10.29 -12.17
CA LYS A 142 6.22 -11.29 -13.21
C LYS A 142 7.18 -11.19 -14.38
N LYS A 143 7.19 -12.25 -15.17
CA LYS A 143 7.79 -12.26 -16.51
C LYS A 143 6.93 -11.44 -17.48
N ALA A 144 7.57 -10.79 -18.44
CA ALA A 144 6.92 -10.17 -19.59
C ALA A 144 7.26 -10.94 -20.87
N GLN A 145 6.39 -10.90 -21.88
CA GLN A 145 6.58 -11.64 -23.13
C GLN A 145 7.93 -11.34 -23.79
N PHE A 146 8.30 -10.05 -23.87
CA PHE A 146 9.55 -9.59 -24.48
C PHE A 146 10.71 -9.43 -23.47
N HIS A 147 10.48 -9.79 -22.20
CA HIS A 147 11.51 -9.81 -21.15
C HIS A 147 11.18 -10.92 -20.15
N PRO A 148 11.51 -12.20 -20.47
CA PRO A 148 11.00 -13.39 -19.78
C PRO A 148 11.72 -13.72 -18.46
N VAL A 149 12.15 -12.67 -17.74
CA VAL A 149 12.75 -12.75 -16.40
C VAL A 149 11.78 -12.15 -15.40
N PHE A 150 11.67 -12.77 -14.23
CA PHE A 150 10.89 -12.24 -13.12
C PHE A 150 11.53 -10.94 -12.64
N ASP A 151 10.74 -9.88 -12.57
CA ASP A 151 11.18 -8.55 -12.20
C ASP A 151 9.98 -7.73 -11.71
N ASN A 152 10.25 -6.60 -11.07
CA ASN A 152 9.21 -5.63 -10.75
C ASN A 152 8.73 -4.96 -12.04
N ARG A 153 7.40 -4.85 -12.17
CA ARG A 153 6.72 -4.22 -13.30
C ARG A 153 5.67 -3.27 -12.76
N LEU A 154 5.42 -2.19 -13.48
CA LEU A 154 4.39 -1.22 -13.14
C LEU A 154 3.27 -1.31 -14.16
N PHE A 155 2.05 -1.54 -13.68
CA PHE A 155 0.85 -1.54 -14.50
C PHE A 155 -0.03 -0.34 -14.12
N ILE A 156 -0.61 0.30 -15.14
CA ILE A 156 -1.55 1.41 -14.99
C ILE A 156 -2.90 0.96 -15.53
N TYR A 157 -3.94 1.14 -14.73
CA TYR A 157 -5.31 0.79 -15.06
C TYR A 157 -6.22 2.01 -14.97
N ALA A 158 -7.11 2.17 -15.95
CA ALA A 158 -8.26 3.08 -15.84
C ALA A 158 -9.29 2.47 -14.89
N TRP A 159 -9.99 3.31 -14.14
CA TRP A 159 -11.23 2.92 -13.45
C TRP A 159 -12.44 3.32 -14.29
N GLU A 160 -13.15 2.33 -14.82
CA GLU A 160 -14.34 2.56 -15.64
C GLU A 160 -15.42 1.53 -15.32
N LYS A 161 -16.68 1.98 -15.23
CA LYS A 161 -17.85 1.08 -15.07
C LYS A 161 -17.73 0.10 -13.89
N GLY A 162 -17.09 0.51 -12.80
CA GLY A 162 -16.91 -0.31 -11.61
C GLY A 162 -15.79 -1.36 -11.70
N MET A 163 -14.95 -1.31 -12.73
CA MET A 163 -13.86 -2.25 -12.98
C MET A 163 -12.57 -1.52 -13.36
N ILE A 164 -11.44 -2.22 -13.22
CA ILE A 164 -10.13 -1.74 -13.70
C ILE A 164 -9.85 -2.26 -15.12
N PHE A 165 -9.40 -1.39 -16.02
CA PHE A 165 -9.05 -1.72 -17.40
C PHE A 165 -7.60 -1.36 -17.70
N PRO A 166 -6.79 -2.26 -18.29
CA PRO A 166 -5.39 -1.97 -18.59
C PRO A 166 -5.23 -0.76 -19.52
N LYS A 167 -4.53 0.29 -19.08
CA LYS A 167 -4.04 1.36 -19.95
C LYS A 167 -2.61 1.07 -20.42
N TRP A 168 -1.76 0.64 -19.48
CA TRP A 168 -0.38 0.31 -19.79
C TRP A 168 0.14 -0.82 -18.91
N LEU A 169 0.65 -1.87 -19.57
CA LEU A 169 1.25 -3.04 -18.92
C LEU A 169 2.76 -3.01 -19.14
N GLY A 170 3.44 -2.16 -18.37
CA GLY A 170 4.86 -1.88 -18.53
C GLY A 170 5.72 -3.14 -18.43
N SER A 171 6.55 -3.38 -19.44
CA SER A 171 7.59 -4.40 -19.35
C SER A 171 8.74 -3.91 -18.49
N ARG A 172 9.24 -2.70 -18.64
CA ARG A 172 10.32 -2.12 -17.82
C ARG A 172 10.21 -0.59 -17.83
N LEU A 173 10.73 0.05 -16.78
CA LEU A 173 11.18 1.45 -16.84
C LEU A 173 12.59 1.52 -17.44
N SER A 174 13.27 2.65 -17.33
CA SER A 174 14.65 2.77 -17.86
C SER A 174 15.64 1.84 -17.15
N SER A 175 15.37 1.45 -15.90
CA SER A 175 16.16 0.50 -15.12
C SER A 175 15.25 -0.36 -14.22
N PRO A 176 15.73 -1.52 -13.72
CA PRO A 176 14.99 -2.29 -12.72
C PRO A 176 14.74 -1.43 -11.48
N PHE A 177 13.52 -1.49 -10.94
CA PHE A 177 13.11 -0.64 -9.82
C PHE A 177 12.65 -1.48 -8.62
N LEU A 178 12.76 -0.90 -7.44
CA LEU A 178 12.45 -1.52 -6.15
C LEU A 178 11.12 -1.06 -5.60
N ASP A 179 10.87 0.24 -5.72
CA ASP A 179 9.71 0.92 -5.16
C ASP A 179 9.34 2.09 -6.08
N PHE A 180 8.08 2.53 -5.99
CA PHE A 180 7.58 3.66 -6.77
C PHE A 180 6.54 4.46 -6.00
N ASN A 181 6.39 5.73 -6.33
CA ASN A 181 5.30 6.58 -5.85
C ASN A 181 4.89 7.56 -6.95
N PHE A 182 3.79 8.26 -6.74
CA PHE A 182 3.36 9.35 -7.61
C PHE A 182 3.35 10.66 -6.83
N TRP A 183 3.87 11.72 -7.45
CA TRP A 183 3.93 13.03 -6.83
C TRP A 183 4.00 14.10 -7.92
N ASP A 184 3.18 15.14 -7.80
CA ASP A 184 3.33 16.38 -8.57
C ASP A 184 4.56 17.12 -8.05
N SER A 185 5.64 16.85 -8.76
CA SER A 185 6.98 17.14 -8.31
C SER A 185 7.49 18.44 -8.93
N ASN A 186 7.03 18.77 -10.13
CA ASN A 186 7.31 20.05 -10.80
C ASN A 186 6.23 21.13 -10.53
N HIS A 187 5.16 20.79 -9.80
CA HIS A 187 4.04 21.68 -9.45
C HIS A 187 3.23 22.17 -10.66
N ASP A 188 3.13 21.36 -11.72
CA ASP A 188 2.32 21.68 -12.90
C ASP A 188 0.87 21.15 -12.79
N GLY A 189 0.55 20.45 -11.71
CA GLY A 189 -0.76 19.84 -11.45
C GLY A 189 -0.92 18.42 -12.00
N LEU A 190 0.11 17.88 -12.68
CA LEU A 190 0.19 16.48 -13.11
C LEU A 190 1.04 15.69 -12.12
N THR A 191 0.76 14.40 -11.97
CA THR A 191 1.59 13.55 -11.10
C THR A 191 2.68 12.83 -11.89
N GLU A 192 3.94 13.00 -11.49
CA GLU A 192 5.05 12.22 -12.02
C GLU A 192 5.14 10.86 -11.33
N LEU A 193 5.55 9.85 -12.09
CA LEU A 193 6.03 8.61 -11.52
C LEU A 193 7.45 8.83 -10.96
N ILE A 194 7.61 8.59 -9.67
CA ILE A 194 8.89 8.57 -8.99
C ILE A 194 9.28 7.12 -8.73
N ALA A 195 10.43 6.68 -9.24
CA ALA A 195 10.91 5.31 -9.09
C ALA A 195 12.27 5.26 -8.37
N LEU A 196 12.39 4.34 -7.41
CA LEU A 196 13.66 3.95 -6.79
C LEU A 196 14.27 2.83 -7.62
N GLU A 197 15.33 3.14 -8.35
CA GLU A 197 15.93 2.26 -9.35
C GLU A 197 17.32 1.80 -8.97
N TYR A 198 17.69 0.59 -9.41
CA TYR A 198 19.07 0.12 -9.34
C TYR A 198 19.95 0.81 -10.40
N GLN A 199 21.14 1.21 -9.97
CA GLN A 199 22.27 1.59 -10.81
C GLN A 199 23.15 0.37 -11.11
N LYS A 200 24.03 0.48 -12.12
CA LYS A 200 24.92 -0.61 -12.55
C LYS A 200 25.90 -1.06 -11.46
N ASP A 201 26.27 -0.17 -10.54
CA ASP A 201 27.16 -0.43 -9.41
C ASP A 201 26.43 -1.05 -8.20
N GLY A 202 25.13 -1.32 -8.32
CA GLY A 202 24.30 -1.87 -7.25
C GLY A 202 23.76 -0.83 -6.26
N LEU A 203 24.21 0.43 -6.35
CA LEU A 203 23.60 1.55 -5.63
C LEU A 203 22.25 1.91 -6.25
N LYS A 204 21.52 2.82 -5.62
CA LYS A 204 20.18 3.20 -6.08
C LYS A 204 20.08 4.68 -6.43
N ARG A 205 19.14 5.00 -7.31
CA ARG A 205 18.78 6.37 -7.68
C ARG A 205 17.27 6.59 -7.55
N ILE A 206 16.87 7.84 -7.41
CA ILE A 206 15.48 8.26 -7.61
C ILE A 206 15.36 8.88 -9.01
N MET A 207 14.45 8.35 -9.81
CA MET A 207 14.18 8.79 -11.16
C MET A 207 12.74 9.28 -11.26
N ALA A 208 12.53 10.47 -11.81
CA ALA A 208 11.20 10.99 -12.14
C ALA A 208 10.87 10.69 -13.61
N TYR A 209 9.60 10.42 -13.85
CA TYR A 209 9.05 10.09 -15.15
C TYR A 209 7.73 10.82 -15.38
N GLU A 210 7.54 11.35 -16.58
CA GLU A 210 6.25 11.89 -17.03
C GLU A 210 5.49 10.84 -17.85
N TRP A 211 4.16 10.95 -17.86
CA TRP A 211 3.29 10.16 -18.71
C TRP A 211 3.25 10.71 -20.14
N THR A 212 3.22 9.82 -21.13
CA THR A 212 3.26 10.19 -22.56
C THR A 212 2.05 9.65 -23.35
N GLY A 213 1.00 9.21 -22.66
CA GLY A 213 -0.20 8.59 -23.26
C GLY A 213 -0.07 7.09 -23.53
N PHE A 214 1.15 6.56 -23.69
CA PHE A 214 1.39 5.13 -23.92
C PHE A 214 2.54 4.54 -23.07
N GLY A 215 2.97 5.27 -22.04
CA GLY A 215 4.03 4.86 -21.15
C GLY A 215 4.72 6.07 -20.50
N PHE A 216 5.88 5.79 -19.90
CA PHE A 216 6.63 6.76 -19.11
C PHE A 216 7.95 7.16 -19.77
N ARG A 217 8.25 8.46 -19.81
CA ARG A 217 9.53 9.02 -20.26
C ARG A 217 10.28 9.60 -19.06
N GLY A 218 11.55 9.24 -18.91
CA GLY A 218 12.37 9.72 -17.81
C GLY A 218 12.75 11.19 -18.00
N ILE A 219 12.54 12.02 -16.98
CA ILE A 219 12.73 13.47 -17.07
C ILE A 219 13.78 14.04 -16.11
N ALA A 220 13.98 13.44 -14.93
CA ALA A 220 14.89 13.96 -13.92
C ALA A 220 15.49 12.85 -13.06
N ILE A 221 16.71 13.07 -12.57
CA ILE A 221 17.29 12.25 -11.50
C ILE A 221 17.28 13.06 -10.20
N LEU A 222 16.43 12.69 -9.25
CA LEU A 222 16.21 13.43 -8.00
C LEU A 222 17.22 13.05 -6.90
N GLY A 223 17.88 11.89 -7.03
CA GLY A 223 18.90 11.41 -6.11
C GLY A 223 19.71 10.27 -6.71
N LYS A 224 20.97 10.10 -6.28
CA LYS A 224 21.90 9.05 -6.75
C LYS A 224 22.69 8.48 -5.58
N ASN A 225 23.28 7.30 -5.79
CA ASN A 225 24.18 6.63 -4.85
C ASN A 225 23.53 6.37 -3.49
N LEU A 226 22.25 6.02 -3.49
CA LEU A 226 21.41 5.85 -2.30
C LEU A 226 21.50 4.41 -1.76
N LEU A 227 21.37 4.29 -0.44
CA LEU A 227 21.34 3.02 0.29
C LEU A 227 19.94 2.65 0.85
N ILE A 228 18.92 3.46 0.58
CA ILE A 228 17.53 3.25 1.01
C ILE A 228 16.87 2.05 0.32
N ASN A 229 15.78 1.49 0.85
CA ASN A 229 15.05 0.39 0.21
C ASN A 229 13.59 0.71 -0.10
N SER A 230 13.05 1.79 0.48
CA SER A 230 11.75 2.36 0.10
C SER A 230 11.89 3.83 -0.28
N ILE A 231 11.02 4.26 -1.20
CA ILE A 231 10.85 5.69 -1.52
C ILE A 231 10.40 6.50 -0.30
N ALA A 232 9.70 5.89 0.66
CA ALA A 232 9.26 6.59 1.87
C ALA A 232 10.42 7.12 2.73
N GLU A 233 11.63 6.56 2.56
CA GLU A 233 12.86 7.03 3.22
C GLU A 233 13.48 8.26 2.53
N PHE A 234 13.03 8.60 1.32
CA PHE A 234 13.59 9.69 0.53
C PHE A 234 12.88 11.02 0.86
N CYS A 235 13.64 12.01 1.32
CA CYS A 235 13.13 13.36 1.52
C CYS A 235 13.04 14.10 0.18
N PHE A 236 11.82 14.49 -0.16
CA PHE A 236 11.47 15.20 -1.39
C PHE A 236 11.53 16.73 -1.26
N GLU A 237 11.47 17.26 -0.04
CA GLU A 237 11.46 18.71 0.21
C GLU A 237 12.77 19.38 -0.24
N GLY A 238 12.64 20.52 -0.93
CA GLY A 238 13.78 21.37 -1.33
C GLY A 238 14.65 20.81 -2.46
N ARG A 239 14.15 19.84 -3.22
CA ARG A 239 14.83 19.27 -4.39
C ARG A 239 14.24 19.85 -5.67
N ASP A 240 14.97 20.77 -6.32
CA ASP A 240 14.58 21.31 -7.62
C ASP A 240 14.78 20.29 -8.75
N PHE A 241 13.89 20.36 -9.74
CA PHE A 241 13.94 19.59 -10.99
C PHE A 241 15.18 19.97 -11.79
N ASN A 242 16.21 19.13 -11.73
CA ASN A 242 17.27 19.15 -12.73
C ASN A 242 16.84 18.22 -13.87
N GLU A 243 16.27 18.81 -14.93
CA GLU A 243 15.96 18.11 -16.16
C GLU A 243 17.18 17.34 -16.68
N ILE A 244 16.94 16.13 -17.19
CA ILE A 244 17.96 15.36 -17.91
C ILE A 244 18.11 16.01 -19.29
N GLN A 245 19.23 16.68 -19.52
CA GLN A 245 19.66 17.16 -20.85
C GLN A 245 19.91 16.00 -21.82
#